data_AF-A0A965G1W0-F1
#
_entry.id   AF-A0A965G1W0-F1
#
_cell.length_a   1.000
_cell.length_b   1.000
_cell.length_c   1.000
_cell.angle_alpha   90.00
_cell.angle_beta   90.00
_cell.angle_gamma   90.00
#
_symmetry.space_group_name_H-M   'P 1'
#
loop_
_entity.id
_entity.type
_entity.pdbx_description
1 polymer ?
#
loop_
_entity_poly.entity_id
_entity_poly.type
_entity_poly.pdbx_seq_one_letter_code
_entity_poly.pdbx_strand_id
1 'polypeptide(L)'
;MKRLFVEKKSDFRSEADHLLHDLRDSLRLPGLKSLRILQRYDVEGASEAALRQAIPTVFAEPPVDDVFEECFPLAAHETAFAVEFLPGQFDQRADSAAQCLQIVSGGDRPVVAAARTFVVSGASP
;
A
#
# COMPACT_ATOMS: atom_id res chain seq x y z
N MET A 1 -2.15 -13.30 11.15
CA MET A 1 -2.16 -12.19 10.18
C MET A 1 -0.76 -11.63 10.02
N LYS A 2 -0.37 -11.27 8.80
CA LYS A 2 0.85 -10.52 8.47
C LYS A 2 0.46 -9.30 7.65
N ARG A 3 0.95 -8.12 8.05
CA ARG A 3 0.66 -6.85 7.37
C ARG A 3 1.89 -6.38 6.60
N LEU A 4 1.67 -5.99 5.35
CA LEU A 4 2.69 -5.45 4.46
C LEU A 4 2.27 -4.06 3.99
N PHE A 5 3.23 -3.15 3.91
CA PHE A 5 3.11 -1.87 3.25
C PHE A 5 4.12 -1.79 2.12
N VAL A 6 3.68 -1.38 0.94
CA VAL A 6 4.50 -1.25 -0.26
C VAL A 6 4.42 0.18 -0.76
N GLU A 7 5.53 0.89 -0.73
CA GLU A 7 5.65 2.30 -1.11
C GLU A 7 6.56 2.43 -2.34
N LYS A 8 6.16 3.26 -3.31
CA LYS A 8 7.06 3.62 -4.41
C LYS A 8 8.22 4.46 -3.87
N LYS A 9 9.45 4.12 -4.23
CA LYS A 9 10.63 4.93 -3.92
C LYS A 9 10.48 6.35 -4.48
N SER A 10 11.22 7.30 -3.91
CA SER A 10 11.15 8.73 -4.25
C SER A 10 11.22 9.02 -5.75
N ASP A 11 11.97 8.21 -6.50
CA ASP A 11 12.22 8.43 -7.93
C ASP A 11 11.10 7.84 -8.81
N PHE A 12 10.18 7.06 -8.24
CA PHE A 12 9.13 6.31 -8.95
C PHE A 12 7.71 6.64 -8.46
N ARG A 13 7.55 7.65 -7.60
CA ARG A 13 6.26 8.00 -6.96
C ARG A 13 5.39 8.97 -7.77
N SER A 14 5.46 8.92 -9.10
CA SER A 14 4.76 9.86 -9.98
C SER A 14 3.26 9.96 -9.71
N GLU A 15 2.60 8.86 -9.32
CA GLU A 15 1.19 8.89 -8.90
C GLU A 15 0.96 9.82 -7.70
N ALA A 16 1.81 9.73 -6.67
CA ALA A 16 1.70 10.56 -5.47
C ALA A 16 1.98 12.04 -5.79
N ASP A 17 2.95 12.32 -6.67
CA ASP A 17 3.30 13.67 -7.08
C ASP A 17 2.16 14.32 -7.90
N HIS A 18 1.55 13.59 -8.84
CA HIS A 18 0.38 14.08 -9.59
C HIS A 18 -0.82 14.33 -8.68
N LEU A 19 -1.13 13.40 -7.78
CA LEU A 19 -2.24 13.57 -6.85
C LEU A 19 -1.99 14.75 -5.89
N LEU A 20 -0.77 14.94 -5.40
CA LEU A 20 -0.41 16.12 -4.61
C LEU A 20 -0.65 17.42 -5.37
N HIS A 21 -0.25 17.48 -6.65
CA HIS A 21 -0.49 18.63 -7.51
C HIS A 21 -1.99 18.90 -7.66
N ASP A 22 -2.80 17.89 -7.97
CA ASP A 22 -4.24 18.04 -8.12
C ASP A 22 -4.92 18.50 -6.81
N LEU A 23 -4.53 17.95 -5.67
CA LEU A 23 -5.07 18.37 -4.36
C LEU A 23 -4.73 19.83 -4.06
N ARG A 24 -3.52 20.28 -4.38
CA ARG A 24 -3.10 21.67 -4.15
C ARG A 24 -3.79 22.64 -5.09
N ASP A 25 -3.82 22.31 -6.38
CA ASP A 25 -4.19 23.27 -7.41
C ASP A 25 -5.69 23.21 -7.70
N SER A 26 -6.25 22.00 -7.88
CA SER A 26 -7.66 21.81 -8.21
C SER A 26 -8.56 21.92 -6.97
N LEU A 27 -8.15 21.32 -5.85
CA LEU A 27 -8.93 21.38 -4.60
C LEU A 27 -8.53 22.54 -3.67
N ARG A 28 -7.60 23.41 -4.12
CA ARG A 28 -7.18 24.62 -3.40
C ARG A 28 -6.67 24.33 -1.99
N LEU A 29 -5.82 23.32 -1.84
CA LEU A 29 -5.14 22.96 -0.59
C LEU A 29 -3.65 23.36 -0.62
N PRO A 30 -3.30 24.66 -0.77
CA PRO A 30 -1.91 25.08 -0.99
C PRO A 30 -0.96 24.77 0.17
N GLY A 31 -1.49 24.54 1.37
CA GLY A 31 -0.70 24.20 2.56
C GLY A 31 -0.30 22.72 2.64
N LEU A 32 -0.82 21.85 1.75
CA LEU A 32 -0.39 20.47 1.62
C LEU A 32 1.01 20.42 0.98
N LYS A 33 1.98 19.84 1.69
CA LYS A 33 3.41 19.88 1.33
C LYS A 33 3.91 18.60 0.71
N SER A 34 3.45 17.45 1.21
CA SER A 34 3.81 16.15 0.67
C SER A 34 2.64 15.19 0.72
N LEU A 35 2.71 14.20 -0.18
CA LEU A 35 1.82 13.06 -0.22
C LEU A 35 2.67 11.82 -0.48
N ARG A 36 2.41 10.75 0.27
CA ARG A 36 2.91 9.40 0.00
C ARG A 36 1.71 8.48 -0.14
N ILE A 37 1.88 7.42 -0.93
CA ILE A 37 0.88 6.40 -1.18
C ILE A 37 1.54 5.06 -0.92
N LEU A 38 0.98 4.29 0.01
CA LEU A 38 1.40 2.93 0.32
C LEU A 38 0.26 1.96 0.03
N GLN A 39 0.55 0.87 -0.65
CA GLN A 39 -0.37 -0.26 -0.74
C GLN A 39 -0.22 -1.11 0.51
N ARG A 40 -1.32 -1.31 1.24
CA ARG A 40 -1.38 -2.17 2.42
C ARG A 40 -2.00 -3.51 2.04
N TYR A 41 -1.40 -4.60 2.48
CA TYR A 41 -1.94 -5.95 2.38
C TYR A 41 -1.97 -6.60 3.75
N ASP A 42 -3.12 -7.15 4.13
CA ASP A 42 -3.29 -7.97 5.31
C ASP A 42 -3.50 -9.41 4.88
N VAL A 43 -2.55 -10.28 5.22
CA VAL A 43 -2.49 -11.67 4.75
C VAL A 43 -2.71 -12.62 5.92
N GLU A 44 -3.65 -13.55 5.75
CA GLU A 44 -3.95 -14.63 6.68
C GLU A 44 -3.95 -15.99 5.98
N GLY A 45 -3.55 -17.04 6.70
CA GLY A 45 -3.51 -18.41 6.16
C GLY A 45 -2.28 -18.76 5.31
N ALA A 46 -1.28 -17.87 5.22
CA ALA A 46 -0.01 -18.16 4.55
C ALA A 46 1.12 -18.42 5.57
N SER A 47 2.02 -19.35 5.25
CA SER A 47 3.25 -19.55 6.03
C SER A 47 4.21 -18.38 5.83
N GLU A 48 5.09 -18.14 6.82
CA GLU A 48 6.09 -17.07 6.72
C GLU A 48 7.04 -17.28 5.53
N ALA A 49 7.42 -18.54 5.25
CA ALA A 49 8.25 -18.89 4.11
C ALA A 49 7.56 -18.55 2.77
N ALA A 50 6.27 -18.90 2.64
CA ALA A 50 5.49 -18.57 1.46
C ALA A 50 5.36 -17.05 1.26
N LEU A 51 5.10 -16.30 2.34
CA LEU A 51 4.99 -14.85 2.28
C LEU A 51 6.31 -14.21 1.86
N ARG A 52 7.44 -14.61 2.46
CA ARG A 52 8.78 -14.11 2.11
C ARG A 52 9.13 -14.36 0.65
N GLN A 53 8.76 -15.51 0.09
CA GLN A 53 8.96 -15.83 -1.32
C GLN A 53 8.09 -14.94 -2.24
N ALA A 54 6.87 -14.63 -1.82
CA ALA A 54 5.91 -13.87 -2.62
C ALA A 54 6.13 -12.35 -2.56
N ILE A 55 6.70 -11.78 -1.50
CA ILE A 55 6.94 -10.33 -1.38
C ILE A 55 7.59 -9.72 -2.64
N PRO A 56 8.74 -10.21 -3.14
CA PRO A 56 9.44 -9.58 -4.25
C PRO A 56 8.85 -9.87 -5.64
N THR A 57 7.77 -10.66 -5.72
CA THR A 57 7.20 -11.13 -7.00
C THR A 57 5.69 -10.87 -7.14
N VAL A 58 4.96 -10.84 -6.03
CA VAL A 58 3.50 -10.66 -5.98
C VAL A 58 3.14 -9.29 -5.41
N PHE A 59 3.80 -8.88 -4.32
CA PHE A 59 3.37 -7.69 -3.57
C PHE A 59 4.15 -6.44 -3.96
N ALA A 60 5.40 -6.58 -4.40
CA ALA A 60 6.29 -5.47 -4.68
C ALA A 60 7.19 -5.75 -5.89
N GLU A 61 7.69 -4.67 -6.48
CA GLU A 61 8.74 -4.65 -7.49
C GLU A 61 10.02 -4.07 -6.84
N PRO A 62 10.96 -4.91 -6.36
CA PRO A 62 12.10 -4.47 -5.56
C PRO A 62 12.96 -3.32 -6.12
N PRO A 63 13.13 -3.17 -7.46
CA PRO A 63 13.86 -2.02 -8.01
C PRO A 63 13.20 -0.69 -7.67
N VAL A 64 11.87 -0.62 -7.62
CA VAL A 64 11.09 0.62 -7.56
C VAL A 64 10.28 0.79 -6.28
N ASP A 65 10.14 -0.27 -5.48
CA ASP A 65 9.33 -0.28 -4.25
C ASP A 65 10.21 -0.49 -3.01
N ASP A 66 9.80 0.17 -1.92
CA ASP A 66 10.19 -0.15 -0.55
C ASP A 66 9.08 -0.96 0.12
N VAL A 67 9.45 -1.96 0.91
CA VAL A 67 8.51 -2.85 1.61
C VAL A 67 8.72 -2.76 3.11
N PHE A 68 7.63 -2.58 3.86
CA PHE A 68 7.62 -2.54 5.31
C PHE A 68 6.67 -3.59 5.87
N GLU A 69 7.10 -4.30 6.91
CA GLU A 69 6.28 -5.28 7.62
C GLU A 69 5.71 -4.67 8.91
N GLU A 70 4.44 -4.96 9.21
CA GLU A 70 3.68 -4.54 10.40
C GLU A 70 3.43 -3.03 10.53
N CYS A 71 4.44 -2.18 10.32
CA CYS A 71 4.37 -0.72 10.35
C CYS A 71 5.37 -0.09 9.37
N PHE A 72 5.13 1.17 8.99
CA PHE A 72 6.01 1.95 8.13
C PHE A 72 6.44 3.26 8.84
N PRO A 73 7.54 3.90 8.40
CA PRO A 73 7.98 5.17 8.98
C PRO A 73 6.95 6.28 8.78
N LEU A 74 6.50 6.86 9.89
CA LEU A 74 5.58 8.00 9.94
C LEU A 74 6.14 9.06 10.88
N ALA A 75 6.42 10.25 10.35
CA ALA A 75 6.94 11.36 11.14
C ALA A 75 5.81 12.03 11.96
N ALA A 76 6.17 12.69 13.07
CA ALA A 76 5.18 13.31 13.97
C ALA A 76 4.34 14.44 13.35
N HIS A 77 4.81 15.03 12.24
CA HIS A 77 4.10 16.08 11.49
C HIS A 77 3.35 15.54 10.27
N GLU A 78 3.38 14.21 10.08
CA GLU A 78 2.62 13.52 9.04
C GLU A 78 1.33 12.95 9.64
N THR A 79 0.29 12.87 8.81
CA THR A 79 -0.96 12.18 9.15
C THR A 79 -1.20 11.09 8.12
N ALA A 80 -1.54 9.90 8.58
CA ALA A 80 -1.87 8.77 7.72
C ALA A 80 -3.36 8.41 7.84
N PHE A 81 -3.98 8.09 6.70
CA PHE A 81 -5.32 7.51 6.66
C PHE A 81 -5.39 6.45 5.57
N ALA A 82 -6.26 5.45 5.77
CA ALA A 82 -6.42 4.34 4.83
C ALA A 82 -7.79 4.39 4.16
N VAL A 83 -7.84 3.95 2.91
CA VAL A 83 -9.05 3.75 2.11
C VAL A 83 -9.09 2.29 1.69
N GLU A 84 -10.19 1.61 1.99
CA GLU A 84 -10.40 0.19 1.69
C GLU A 84 -11.81 -0.04 1.15
N PHE A 85 -11.99 -1.17 0.45
CA PHE A 85 -13.31 -1.59 -0.01
C PHE A 85 -14.19 -2.01 1.16
N LEU A 86 -15.47 -1.67 1.07
CA LEU A 86 -16.45 -2.09 2.07
C LEU A 86 -16.75 -3.60 1.96
N PRO A 87 -17.17 -4.25 3.06
CA PRO A 87 -17.61 -5.64 3.00
C PRO A 87 -18.66 -5.87 1.91
N GLY A 88 -18.45 -6.89 1.08
CA GLY A 88 -19.32 -7.23 -0.05
C GLY A 88 -18.97 -6.54 -1.37
N GLN A 89 -18.03 -5.59 -1.38
CA GLN A 89 -17.46 -5.07 -2.62
C GLN A 89 -16.33 -5.98 -3.12
N PHE A 90 -16.24 -6.14 -4.43
CA PHE A 90 -15.15 -6.89 -5.03
C PHE A 90 -13.87 -6.05 -5.06
N ASP A 91 -12.85 -6.50 -4.34
CA ASP A 91 -11.50 -5.96 -4.37
C ASP A 91 -10.62 -6.81 -5.29
N GLN A 92 -10.43 -6.34 -6.52
CA GLN A 92 -9.60 -7.01 -7.52
C GLN A 92 -8.14 -7.18 -7.06
N ARG A 93 -7.61 -6.22 -6.30
CA ARG A 93 -6.21 -6.25 -5.85
C ARG A 93 -6.02 -7.30 -4.78
N ALA A 94 -6.92 -7.36 -3.81
CA ALA A 94 -6.94 -8.39 -2.79
C ALA A 94 -7.10 -9.79 -3.40
N ASP A 95 -8.06 -9.95 -4.33
CA ASP A 95 -8.33 -11.22 -5.01
C ASP A 95 -7.12 -11.72 -5.82
N SER A 96 -6.49 -10.83 -6.60
CA SER A 96 -5.29 -11.11 -7.40
C SER A 96 -4.09 -11.48 -6.51
N ALA A 97 -3.85 -10.74 -5.43
CA ALA A 97 -2.77 -11.05 -4.49
C ALA A 97 -2.96 -12.43 -3.83
N ALA A 98 -4.19 -12.75 -3.42
CA ALA A 98 -4.51 -14.06 -2.85
C ALA A 98 -4.27 -15.20 -3.87
N GLN A 99 -4.69 -15.01 -5.12
CA GLN A 99 -4.51 -16.01 -6.17
C GLN A 99 -3.02 -16.20 -6.52
N CYS A 100 -2.26 -15.12 -6.69
CA CYS A 100 -0.83 -15.20 -6.97
C CYS A 100 -0.06 -15.86 -5.82
N LEU A 101 -0.39 -15.53 -4.57
CA LEU A 101 0.23 -16.17 -3.40
C LEU A 101 -0.10 -17.66 -3.33
N GLN A 102 -1.32 -18.07 -3.67
CA GLN A 102 -1.68 -19.49 -3.78
C GLN A 102 -0.81 -20.21 -4.82
N ILE A 103 -0.65 -19.61 -6.02
CA ILE A 103 0.13 -20.20 -7.11
C ILE A 103 1.61 -20.34 -6.72
N VAL A 104 2.20 -19.30 -6.12
CA VAL A 104 3.62 -19.29 -5.73
C VAL A 104 3.90 -20.25 -4.57
N SER A 105 2.97 -20.36 -3.62
CA SER A 105 3.13 -21.22 -2.44
C SER A 105 2.76 -22.68 -2.68
N GLY A 106 1.94 -22.97 -3.71
CA GLY A 106 1.41 -24.32 -3.98
C GLY A 106 0.46 -24.86 -2.91
N GLY A 107 -0.01 -23.99 -2.00
CA GLY A 107 -0.86 -24.36 -0.87
C GLY A 107 -2.34 -23.95 -1.04
N ASP A 108 -3.04 -23.90 0.08
CA ASP A 108 -4.41 -23.38 0.15
C ASP A 108 -4.44 -21.88 -0.17
N ARG A 109 -5.60 -21.42 -0.65
CA ARG A 109 -5.78 -20.00 -0.97
C ARG A 109 -5.80 -19.18 0.33
N PRO A 110 -4.87 -18.23 0.51
CA PRO A 110 -4.86 -17.37 1.69
C PRO A 110 -5.97 -16.32 1.58
N VAL A 111 -6.32 -15.75 2.72
CA VAL A 111 -7.18 -14.56 2.77
C VAL A 111 -6.28 -13.34 2.68
N VAL A 112 -6.57 -12.44 1.74
CA VAL A 112 -5.89 -11.16 1.60
C VAL A 112 -6.93 -10.06 1.63
N ALA A 113 -6.70 -9.03 2.44
CA ALA A 113 -7.38 -7.75 2.33
C ALA A 113 -6.39 -6.68 1.85
N ALA A 114 -6.85 -5.74 1.03
CA ALA A 114 -6.00 -4.65 0.55
C ALA A 114 -6.59 -3.28 0.92
N ALA A 115 -5.71 -2.31 1.13
CA ALA A 115 -6.08 -0.92 1.34
C ALA A 115 -5.03 0.00 0.73
N ARG A 116 -5.41 1.24 0.41
CA ARG A 116 -4.50 2.31 0.05
C ARG A 116 -4.29 3.20 1.27
N THR A 117 -3.07 3.34 1.73
CA THR A 117 -2.71 4.24 2.82
C THR A 117 -2.10 5.51 2.25
N PHE A 118 -2.69 6.64 2.56
CA PHE A 118 -2.19 7.96 2.19
C PHE A 118 -1.51 8.59 3.40
N VAL A 119 -0.32 9.14 3.19
CA VAL A 119 0.41 9.90 4.21
C VAL A 119 0.57 11.31 3.71
N VAL A 120 0.08 12.28 4.47
CA VAL A 120 0.10 13.69 4.13
C VAL A 120 0.89 14.48 5.15
N SER A 121 1.58 15.52 4.68
CA SER A 121 2.17 16.53 5.56
C SER A 121 1.83 17.94 5.11
N GLY A 122 1.88 18.89 6.03
CA GLY A 122 1.42 20.25 5.82
C GLY A 122 0.14 20.54 6.59
N ALA A 123 -0.23 21.80 6.64
CA ALA A 123 -1.41 22.25 7.36
C ALA A 123 -2.42 22.79 6.35
N SER A 124 -3.71 22.55 6.60
CA SER A 124 -4.72 23.45 6.05
C SER A 124 -4.47 24.84 6.63
N PRO A 125 -4.60 25.93 5.84
CA PRO A 125 -4.56 27.29 6.39
C PRO A 125 -5.59 27.50 7.51
#